data_AF-A0A956KTE1-F1
#
_entry.id   AF-A0A956KTE1-F1
#
_cell.length_a   1.000
_cell.length_b   1.000
_cell.length_c   1.000
_cell.angle_alpha   90.00
_cell.angle_beta   90.00
_cell.angle_gamma   90.00
#
_symmetry.space_group_name_H-M   'P 1'
#
loop_
_entity.id
_entity.type
_entity.pdbx_description
1 polymer ?
#
loop_
_entity_poly.entity_id
_entity_poly.type
_entity_poly.pdbx_seq_one_letter_code
_entity_poly.pdbx_strand_id
1 'polypeptide(L)'
;MRLLARMGIGFRRGFGRVTPDPFVLAVALSLLVLLAAFVIGDWPALTAQLAQTHGPQVRPDAAAKLGALLDGWAGTGLWKLLSFAMQMVIMLVLGTALAEAPPVRRGITAAATLARGPRSLVAITAFFSIALGLLSWSLSLIGGALLAREAGRLSRDRGWRLHYPILCAAAYTGLMCWHGGLSGTAPLKATNAKDMGEVLGAELAAAVGTISLDDSLFSPLNLVVSGGL
;
A
#
# COMPACT_ATOMS: atom_id res chain seq x y z
N MET A 1 14.97 -14.00 -24.65
CA MET A 1 13.71 -14.21 -23.89
C MET A 1 13.72 -15.41 -22.93
N ARG A 2 14.37 -16.56 -23.25
CA ARG A 2 14.36 -17.75 -22.36
C ARG A 2 15.11 -17.57 -21.02
N LEU A 3 16.15 -16.72 -20.97
CA LEU A 3 16.92 -16.45 -19.76
C LEU A 3 16.09 -15.69 -18.70
N LEU A 4 15.44 -14.57 -19.08
CA LEU A 4 14.58 -13.79 -18.18
C LEU A 4 13.43 -14.61 -17.60
N ALA A 5 12.79 -15.44 -18.42
CA ALA A 5 11.74 -16.34 -17.96
C ALA A 5 12.27 -17.38 -16.95
N ARG A 6 13.45 -17.96 -17.19
CA ARG A 6 14.11 -18.89 -16.26
C ARG A 6 14.49 -18.21 -14.95
N MET A 7 15.03 -16.99 -15.02
CA MET A 7 15.37 -16.19 -13.84
C MET A 7 14.11 -15.87 -13.02
N GLY A 8 13.02 -15.47 -13.67
CA GLY A 8 11.75 -15.19 -12.99
C GLY A 8 11.16 -16.42 -12.27
N ILE A 9 11.22 -17.60 -12.91
CA ILE A 9 10.77 -18.86 -12.29
C ILE A 9 11.69 -19.26 -11.12
N GLY A 10 13.00 -19.11 -11.28
CA GLY A 10 13.98 -19.37 -10.22
C GLY A 10 13.75 -18.47 -8.99
N PHE A 11 13.59 -17.17 -9.23
CA PHE A 11 13.29 -16.20 -8.18
C PHE A 11 11.98 -16.52 -7.46
N ARG A 12 10.89 -16.77 -8.20
CA ARG A 12 9.59 -17.15 -7.62
C ARG A 12 9.70 -18.39 -6.71
N ARG A 13 10.44 -19.41 -7.16
CA ARG A 13 10.61 -20.66 -6.39
C ARG A 13 11.46 -20.46 -5.14
N GLY A 14 12.49 -19.61 -5.19
CA GLY A 14 13.30 -19.27 -4.04
C GLY A 14 12.52 -18.41 -3.04
N PHE A 15 11.95 -17.30 -3.51
CA PHE A 15 11.19 -16.36 -2.69
C PHE A 15 10.00 -17.05 -2.01
N GLY A 16 9.16 -17.77 -2.76
CA GLY A 16 7.99 -18.46 -2.20
C GLY A 16 8.30 -19.58 -1.21
N ARG A 17 9.57 -20.03 -1.10
CA ARG A 17 10.01 -20.97 -0.06
C ARG A 17 10.50 -20.28 1.20
N VAL A 18 10.94 -19.03 1.10
CA VAL A 18 11.60 -18.30 2.18
C VAL A 18 10.68 -17.28 2.82
N THR A 19 9.83 -16.60 2.05
CA THR A 19 8.91 -15.60 2.61
C THR A 19 7.72 -16.29 3.27
N PRO A 20 7.53 -16.09 4.61
CA PRO A 20 6.34 -16.55 5.29
C PRO A 20 5.12 -15.76 4.83
N ASP A 21 3.94 -16.27 5.17
CA ASP A 21 2.70 -15.56 4.97
C ASP A 21 2.73 -14.17 5.66
N PRO A 22 2.18 -13.10 5.05
CA PRO A 22 2.19 -11.75 5.63
C PRO A 22 1.62 -11.67 7.04
N PHE A 23 0.60 -12.48 7.37
CA PHE A 23 0.05 -12.55 8.72
C PHE A 23 1.05 -13.16 9.70
N VAL A 24 1.72 -14.24 9.32
CA VAL A 24 2.77 -14.87 10.13
C VAL A 24 3.90 -13.87 10.37
N LEU A 25 4.31 -13.13 9.34
CA LEU A 25 5.32 -12.09 9.47
C LEU A 25 4.88 -10.99 10.44
N ALA A 26 3.64 -10.50 10.34
CA ALA A 26 3.11 -9.46 11.21
C ALA A 26 3.05 -9.90 12.69
N VAL A 27 2.60 -11.12 12.96
CA VAL A 27 2.59 -11.71 14.30
C VAL A 27 4.01 -11.89 14.83
N ALA A 28 4.92 -12.45 14.03
CA ALA A 28 6.30 -12.67 14.42
C ALA A 28 7.02 -11.35 14.75
N LEU A 29 6.84 -10.31 13.93
CA LEU A 29 7.41 -8.99 14.18
C LEU A 29 6.78 -8.34 15.42
N SER A 30 5.48 -8.49 15.63
CA SER A 30 4.81 -7.99 16.84
C SER A 30 5.40 -8.62 18.10
N LEU A 31 5.55 -9.95 18.11
CA LEU A 31 6.16 -10.68 19.22
C LEU A 31 7.63 -10.30 19.43
N LEU A 32 8.38 -10.13 18.34
CA LEU A 32 9.77 -9.69 18.39
C LEU A 32 9.90 -8.31 19.03
N VAL A 33 9.07 -7.34 18.61
CA VAL A 33 9.06 -5.98 19.16
C VAL A 33 8.65 -5.99 20.64
N LEU A 34 7.63 -6.77 21.01
CA LEU A 34 7.22 -6.92 22.40
C LEU A 34 8.34 -7.51 23.27
N LEU A 35 9.02 -8.55 22.78
CA LEU A 35 10.15 -9.16 23.47
C LEU A 35 11.32 -8.19 23.61
N ALA A 36 11.65 -7.46 22.54
CA ALA A 36 12.70 -6.45 22.58
C ALA A 36 12.36 -5.35 23.61
N ALA A 37 11.15 -4.80 23.55
CA ALA A 37 10.70 -3.81 24.51
C ALA A 37 10.71 -4.33 25.97
N PHE A 38 10.39 -5.61 26.18
CA PHE A 38 10.46 -6.24 27.50
C PHE A 38 11.91 -6.37 28.03
N VAL A 39 12.83 -6.85 27.19
CA VAL A 39 14.20 -7.21 27.59
C VAL A 39 15.12 -5.98 27.66
N ILE A 40 15.06 -5.11 26.65
CA ILE A 40 15.99 -3.98 26.48
C ILE A 40 15.32 -2.60 26.59
N GLY A 41 13.99 -2.54 26.65
CA GLY A 41 13.26 -1.27 26.71
C GLY A 41 13.46 -0.53 28.04
N ASP A 42 13.60 0.78 27.96
CA ASP A 42 13.53 1.70 29.08
C ASP A 42 12.08 2.07 29.40
N TRP A 43 11.74 2.15 30.69
CA TRP A 43 10.36 2.32 31.17
C TRP A 43 10.17 3.60 31.99
N PRO A 44 10.63 4.79 31.54
CA PRO A 44 10.63 5.99 32.38
C PRO A 44 9.21 6.44 32.73
N ALA A 45 8.27 6.40 31.78
CA ALA A 45 6.87 6.78 32.02
C ALA A 45 6.17 5.85 33.03
N LEU A 46 6.34 4.53 32.86
CA LEU A 46 5.80 3.53 33.79
C LEU A 46 6.43 3.66 35.18
N THR A 47 7.75 3.90 35.25
CA THR A 47 8.47 4.11 36.51
C THR A 47 7.95 5.34 37.23
N ALA A 48 7.73 6.45 36.52
CA ALA A 48 7.15 7.67 37.09
C ALA A 48 5.71 7.46 37.60
N GLN A 49 4.89 6.69 36.88
CA GLN A 49 3.54 6.31 37.33
C GLN A 49 3.56 5.48 38.62
N LEU A 50 4.40 4.45 38.67
CA LEU A 50 4.52 3.59 39.85
C LEU A 50 5.11 4.33 41.06
N ALA A 51 6.00 5.29 40.82
CA ALA A 51 6.59 6.10 41.89
C ALA A 51 5.55 6.94 42.66
N GLN A 52 4.45 7.35 42.02
CA GLN A 52 3.35 8.09 42.67
C GLN A 52 2.60 7.25 43.71
N THR A 53 2.58 5.93 43.55
CA THR A 53 1.80 5.01 44.39
C THR A 53 2.67 4.17 45.32
N HIS A 54 3.91 3.87 44.95
CA HIS A 54 4.80 2.95 45.66
C HIS A 54 6.10 3.62 46.16
N GLY A 55 6.30 4.91 45.88
CA GLY A 55 7.45 5.70 46.33
C GLY A 55 8.58 5.87 45.30
N PRO A 56 9.54 6.79 45.54
CA PRO A 56 10.44 7.32 44.52
C PRO A 56 11.52 6.36 44.00
N GLN A 57 11.72 5.19 44.64
CA GLN A 57 12.76 4.21 44.28
C GLN A 57 12.20 2.96 43.59
N VAL A 58 10.91 2.94 43.27
CA VAL A 58 10.26 1.78 42.65
C VAL A 58 10.76 1.56 41.24
N ARG A 59 11.05 0.28 40.93
CA ARG A 59 11.37 -0.19 39.59
C ARG A 59 10.21 -1.05 39.09
N PRO A 60 9.82 -0.95 37.80
CA PRO A 60 8.79 -1.80 37.24
C PRO A 60 9.22 -3.27 37.28
N ASP A 61 8.40 -4.10 37.91
CA ASP A 61 8.57 -5.55 37.91
C ASP A 61 8.09 -6.15 36.58
N ALA A 62 8.29 -7.46 36.41
CA ALA A 62 7.93 -8.14 35.16
C ALA A 62 6.43 -8.06 34.86
N ALA A 63 5.58 -8.11 35.90
CA ALA A 63 4.14 -8.02 35.75
C ALA A 63 3.70 -6.63 35.27
N ALA A 64 4.22 -5.56 35.89
CA ALA A 64 3.92 -4.19 35.45
C ALA A 64 4.40 -3.91 34.02
N LYS A 65 5.61 -4.38 33.66
CA LYS A 65 6.12 -4.27 32.28
C LYS A 65 5.22 -5.00 31.28
N LEU A 66 4.81 -6.22 31.59
CA LEU A 66 3.94 -7.00 30.72
C LEU A 66 2.56 -6.33 30.55
N GLY A 67 1.98 -5.83 31.64
CA GLY A 67 0.73 -5.06 31.59
C GLY A 67 0.85 -3.86 30.67
N ALA A 68 1.88 -3.02 30.88
CA ALA A 68 2.12 -1.84 30.05
C ALA A 68 2.38 -2.18 28.57
N LEU A 69 3.07 -3.30 28.28
CA LEU A 69 3.28 -3.78 26.90
C LEU A 69 1.97 -4.19 26.23
N LEU A 70 1.13 -4.94 26.93
CA LEU A 70 -0.16 -5.39 26.39
C LEU A 70 -1.11 -4.21 26.19
N ASP A 71 -1.13 -3.27 27.15
CA ASP A 71 -1.93 -2.05 27.05
C ASP A 71 -1.48 -1.16 25.90
N GLY A 72 -0.16 -0.99 25.70
CA GLY A 72 0.39 -0.27 24.56
C GLY A 72 0.07 -0.97 23.23
N TRP A 73 0.29 -2.28 23.16
CA TRP A 73 0.02 -3.06 21.95
C TRP A 73 -1.45 -3.05 21.56
N ALA A 74 -2.35 -3.27 22.52
CA ALA A 74 -3.78 -3.26 22.25
C ALA A 74 -4.27 -1.82 22.04
N GLY A 75 -4.12 -0.97 23.05
CA GLY A 75 -4.76 0.35 23.13
C GLY A 75 -4.24 1.33 22.09
N THR A 76 -2.93 1.59 22.07
CA THR A 76 -2.34 2.62 21.18
C THR A 76 -1.79 2.05 19.88
N GLY A 77 -1.57 0.74 19.81
CA GLY A 77 -1.16 0.01 18.61
C GLY A 77 -2.35 -0.50 17.78
N LEU A 78 -2.74 -1.75 18.01
CA LEU A 78 -3.67 -2.52 17.18
C LEU A 78 -5.02 -1.80 16.99
N TRP A 79 -5.66 -1.36 18.07
CA TRP A 79 -7.01 -0.77 17.99
C TRP A 79 -7.00 0.61 17.34
N LYS A 80 -5.90 1.38 17.49
CA LYS A 80 -5.74 2.68 16.81
C LYS A 80 -5.66 2.52 15.28
N LEU A 81 -5.04 1.44 14.81
CA LEU A 81 -4.91 1.15 13.38
C LEU A 81 -6.16 0.54 12.75
N LEU A 82 -7.11 0.04 13.55
CA LEU A 82 -8.31 -0.65 13.05
C LEU A 82 -9.21 0.26 12.19
N SER A 83 -9.42 1.51 12.62
CA SER A 83 -10.22 2.47 11.85
C SER A 83 -9.60 2.73 10.47
N PHE A 84 -8.29 2.97 10.44
CA PHE A 84 -7.53 3.14 9.20
C PHE A 84 -7.59 1.87 8.34
N ALA A 85 -7.37 0.69 8.92
CA ALA A 85 -7.47 -0.57 8.19
C ALA A 85 -8.86 -0.77 7.58
N MET A 86 -9.93 -0.45 8.31
CA MET A 86 -11.30 -0.53 7.81
C MET A 86 -11.55 0.42 6.64
N GLN A 87 -11.04 1.65 6.70
CA GLN A 87 -11.09 2.59 5.57
C GLN A 87 -10.43 2.00 4.32
N MET A 88 -9.26 1.37 4.48
CA MET A 88 -8.54 0.72 3.38
C MET A 88 -9.30 -0.49 2.83
N VAL A 89 -9.92 -1.31 3.69
CA VAL A 89 -10.79 -2.43 3.29
C VAL A 89 -11.99 -1.92 2.48
N ILE A 90 -12.68 -0.88 2.96
CA ILE A 90 -13.82 -0.31 2.25
C ILE A 90 -13.40 0.20 0.87
N MET A 91 -12.27 0.91 0.77
CA MET A 91 -11.76 1.39 -0.51
C MET A 91 -11.41 0.25 -1.48
N LEU A 92 -10.89 -0.88 -0.99
CA LEU A 92 -10.65 -2.08 -1.80
C LEU A 92 -11.96 -2.75 -2.25
N VAL A 93 -12.92 -2.91 -1.35
CA VAL A 93 -14.23 -3.51 -1.65
C VAL A 93 -14.99 -2.66 -2.65
N LEU A 94 -15.07 -1.34 -2.43
CA LEU A 94 -15.72 -0.41 -3.36
C LEU A 94 -14.97 -0.32 -4.68
N GLY A 95 -13.63 -0.31 -4.65
CA GLY A 95 -12.81 -0.36 -5.86
C GLY A 95 -13.09 -1.62 -6.68
N THR A 96 -13.21 -2.76 -6.01
CA THR A 96 -13.57 -4.04 -6.65
C THR A 96 -14.97 -3.99 -7.24
N ALA A 97 -15.96 -3.57 -6.45
CA ALA A 97 -17.35 -3.46 -6.88
C ALA A 97 -17.51 -2.52 -8.09
N LEU A 98 -16.79 -1.39 -8.10
CA LEU A 98 -16.80 -0.45 -9.23
C LEU A 98 -16.09 -1.03 -10.45
N ALA A 99 -14.93 -1.68 -10.29
CA ALA A 99 -14.20 -2.30 -11.39
C ALA A 99 -15.00 -3.45 -12.06
N GLU A 100 -15.78 -4.19 -11.28
CA GLU A 100 -16.64 -5.27 -11.77
C GLU A 100 -17.97 -4.78 -12.36
N ALA A 101 -18.36 -3.54 -12.08
CA ALA A 101 -19.60 -2.97 -12.57
C ALA A 101 -19.68 -3.09 -14.11
N PRO A 102 -20.83 -3.52 -14.67
CA PRO A 102 -20.99 -3.68 -16.12
C PRO A 102 -20.51 -2.51 -16.99
N PRO A 103 -20.78 -1.23 -16.66
CA PRO A 103 -20.29 -0.12 -17.48
C PRO A 103 -18.76 0.00 -17.47
N VAL A 104 -18.13 -0.17 -16.30
CA VAL A 104 -16.66 -0.08 -16.16
C VAL A 104 -16.00 -1.23 -16.89
N ARG A 105 -16.50 -2.46 -16.70
CA ARG A 105 -16.00 -3.64 -17.40
C ARG A 105 -16.12 -3.49 -18.93
N ARG A 106 -17.24 -2.94 -19.43
CA ARG A 106 -17.39 -2.64 -20.87
C ARG A 106 -16.36 -1.62 -21.34
N GLY A 107 -16.12 -0.57 -20.56
CA GLY A 107 -15.08 0.44 -20.85
C GLY A 107 -13.68 -0.17 -20.93
N ILE A 108 -13.32 -1.02 -19.95
CA ILE A 108 -12.05 -1.76 -19.92
C ILE A 108 -11.90 -2.65 -21.15
N THR A 109 -12.94 -3.41 -21.52
CA THR A 109 -12.92 -4.26 -22.71
C THR A 109 -12.78 -3.43 -23.99
N ALA A 110 -13.51 -2.32 -24.10
CA ALA A 110 -13.43 -1.42 -25.25
C ALA A 110 -12.05 -0.76 -25.37
N ALA A 111 -11.40 -0.43 -24.25
CA ALA A 111 -10.04 0.07 -24.25
C ALA A 111 -9.06 -0.95 -24.87
N ALA A 112 -9.16 -2.23 -24.49
CA ALA A 112 -8.28 -3.27 -25.03
C ALA A 112 -8.42 -3.45 -26.56
N THR A 113 -9.62 -3.24 -27.13
CA THR A 113 -9.84 -3.42 -28.57
C THR A 113 -9.23 -2.32 -29.44
N LEU A 114 -8.84 -1.18 -28.85
CA LEU A 114 -8.06 -0.12 -29.51
C LEU A 114 -6.66 -0.61 -29.93
N ALA A 115 -6.19 -1.72 -29.35
CA ALA A 115 -4.90 -2.29 -29.67
C ALA A 115 -4.83 -2.76 -31.13
N ARG A 116 -3.74 -2.40 -31.80
CA ARG A 116 -3.45 -2.82 -33.19
C ARG A 116 -2.44 -3.98 -33.28
N GLY A 117 -1.88 -4.39 -32.14
CA GLY A 117 -0.93 -5.50 -32.06
C GLY A 117 -0.44 -5.74 -30.63
N PRO A 118 0.44 -6.74 -30.41
CA PRO A 118 0.89 -7.14 -29.07
C PRO A 118 1.54 -6.01 -28.27
N ARG A 119 2.40 -5.20 -28.90
CA ARG A 119 3.09 -4.08 -28.23
C ARG A 119 2.11 -2.98 -27.81
N SER A 120 1.21 -2.61 -28.72
CA SER A 120 0.16 -1.63 -28.47
C SER A 120 -0.81 -2.10 -27.38
N LEU A 121 -1.10 -3.41 -27.30
CA LEU A 121 -1.94 -3.98 -26.26
C LEU A 121 -1.32 -3.84 -24.86
N VAL A 122 -0.02 -4.10 -24.75
CA VAL A 122 0.73 -3.90 -23.50
C VAL A 122 0.76 -2.41 -23.12
N ALA A 123 1.02 -1.52 -24.08
CA ALA A 123 1.05 -0.08 -23.84
C ALA A 123 -0.31 0.47 -23.38
N ILE A 124 -1.40 0.08 -24.04
CA ILE A 124 -2.78 0.45 -23.63
C ILE A 124 -3.08 -0.09 -22.23
N THR A 125 -2.64 -1.31 -21.92
CA THR A 125 -2.84 -1.91 -20.61
C THR A 125 -2.12 -1.12 -19.52
N ALA A 126 -0.87 -0.71 -19.76
CA ALA A 126 -0.11 0.13 -18.84
C ALA A 126 -0.76 1.50 -18.66
N PHE A 127 -1.13 2.16 -19.76
CA PHE A 127 -1.78 3.47 -19.75
C PHE A 127 -3.06 3.48 -18.91
N PHE A 128 -3.97 2.53 -19.15
CA PHE A 128 -5.21 2.45 -18.37
C PHE A 128 -4.95 2.02 -16.92
N SER A 129 -3.96 1.17 -16.66
CA SER A 129 -3.56 0.85 -15.28
C SER A 129 -3.10 2.10 -14.53
N ILE A 130 -2.25 2.92 -15.16
CA ILE A 130 -1.74 4.20 -14.63
C ILE A 130 -2.88 5.18 -14.41
N ALA A 131 -3.72 5.40 -15.43
CA ALA A 131 -4.87 6.30 -15.33
C ALA A 131 -5.82 5.90 -14.19
N LEU A 132 -6.13 4.61 -14.07
CA LEU A 132 -6.92 4.10 -12.95
C LEU A 132 -6.20 4.32 -11.61
N GLY A 133 -4.88 4.14 -11.56
CA GLY A 133 -4.08 4.29 -10.34
C GLY A 133 -3.98 5.74 -9.85
N LEU A 134 -3.90 6.69 -10.79
CA LEU A 134 -3.92 8.12 -10.48
C LEU A 134 -5.29 8.57 -9.95
N LEU A 135 -6.37 7.92 -10.37
CA LEU A 135 -7.71 8.15 -9.80
C LEU A 135 -7.87 7.46 -8.45
N SER A 136 -7.59 6.15 -8.40
CA SER A 136 -7.63 5.33 -7.19
C SER A 136 -6.73 4.10 -7.34
N TRP A 137 -5.83 3.92 -6.39
CA TRP A 137 -4.96 2.75 -6.36
C TRP A 137 -5.75 1.43 -6.28
N SER A 138 -6.90 1.40 -5.61
CA SER A 138 -7.74 0.19 -5.51
C SER A 138 -8.41 -0.15 -6.84
N LEU A 139 -8.77 0.86 -7.64
CA LEU A 139 -9.31 0.67 -8.99
C LEU A 139 -8.23 0.14 -9.94
N SER A 140 -6.99 0.62 -9.84
CA SER A 140 -5.88 0.09 -10.64
C SER A 140 -5.59 -1.37 -10.30
N LEU A 141 -5.56 -1.71 -9.00
CA LEU A 141 -5.29 -3.06 -8.52
C LEU A 141 -6.23 -4.10 -9.16
N ILE A 142 -7.54 -3.82 -9.17
CA ILE A 142 -8.56 -4.74 -9.69
C ILE A 142 -8.78 -4.53 -11.19
N GLY A 143 -8.98 -3.29 -11.62
CA GLY A 143 -9.23 -2.93 -13.00
C GLY A 143 -8.06 -3.29 -13.92
N GLY A 144 -6.83 -3.13 -13.47
CA GLY A 144 -5.63 -3.60 -14.17
C GLY A 144 -5.64 -5.11 -14.36
N ALA A 145 -5.94 -5.88 -13.31
CA ALA A 145 -6.04 -7.35 -13.40
C ALA A 145 -7.15 -7.80 -14.38
N LEU A 146 -8.31 -7.14 -14.33
CA LEU A 146 -9.41 -7.38 -15.28
C LEU A 146 -8.99 -7.05 -16.72
N LEU A 147 -8.27 -5.94 -16.92
CA LEU A 147 -7.76 -5.51 -18.22
C LEU A 147 -6.74 -6.50 -18.77
N ALA A 148 -5.78 -6.97 -17.97
CA ALA A 148 -4.82 -8.01 -18.39
C ALA A 148 -5.53 -9.30 -18.80
N ARG A 149 -6.55 -9.73 -18.06
CA ARG A 149 -7.32 -10.93 -18.40
C ARG A 149 -8.02 -10.77 -19.75
N GLU A 150 -8.67 -9.64 -19.97
CA GLU A 150 -9.39 -9.36 -21.21
C GLU A 150 -8.45 -9.16 -22.40
N ALA A 151 -7.35 -8.43 -22.21
CA ALA A 151 -6.31 -8.25 -23.21
C ALA A 151 -5.64 -9.60 -23.57
N GLY A 152 -5.42 -10.49 -22.61
CA GLY A 152 -4.94 -11.85 -22.88
C GLY A 152 -5.91 -12.66 -23.74
N ARG A 153 -7.21 -12.58 -23.44
CA ARG A 153 -8.26 -13.20 -24.26
C ARG A 153 -8.24 -12.63 -25.69
N LEU A 154 -8.23 -11.31 -25.83
CA LEU A 154 -8.17 -10.63 -27.13
C LEU A 154 -6.92 -11.03 -27.93
N SER A 155 -5.76 -11.10 -27.29
CA SER A 155 -4.51 -11.54 -27.91
C SER A 155 -4.63 -12.95 -28.45
N ARG A 156 -5.24 -13.88 -27.68
CA ARG A 156 -5.47 -15.25 -28.12
C ARG A 156 -6.43 -15.30 -29.31
N ASP A 157 -7.54 -14.59 -29.23
CA ASP A 157 -8.58 -14.59 -30.25
C ASP A 157 -8.09 -13.98 -31.58
N ARG A 158 -7.15 -13.02 -31.52
CA ARG A 158 -6.49 -12.42 -32.68
C ARG A 158 -5.22 -13.16 -33.15
N GLY A 159 -4.87 -14.30 -32.53
CA GLY A 159 -3.68 -15.08 -32.90
C GLY A 159 -2.34 -14.38 -32.61
N TRP A 160 -2.32 -13.40 -31.71
CA TRP A 160 -1.14 -12.62 -31.36
C TRP A 160 -0.21 -13.38 -30.41
N ARG A 161 1.09 -13.37 -30.74
CA ARG A 161 2.14 -13.88 -29.85
C ARG A 161 2.48 -12.84 -28.78
N LEU A 162 1.96 -13.05 -27.58
CA LEU A 162 2.17 -12.17 -26.43
C LEU A 162 2.73 -12.96 -25.24
N HIS A 163 3.73 -12.40 -24.57
CA HIS A 163 4.23 -12.94 -23.30
C HIS A 163 3.31 -12.49 -22.17
N TYR A 164 2.31 -13.29 -21.80
CA TYR A 164 1.28 -12.91 -20.81
C TYR A 164 1.81 -12.27 -19.52
N PRO A 165 2.96 -12.69 -18.93
CA PRO A 165 3.50 -12.01 -17.76
C PRO A 165 3.88 -10.54 -17.98
N ILE A 166 4.24 -10.11 -19.20
CA ILE A 166 4.51 -8.70 -19.48
C ILE A 166 3.22 -7.87 -19.49
N LEU A 167 2.12 -8.49 -19.90
CA LEU A 167 0.80 -7.88 -19.86
C LEU A 167 0.32 -7.72 -18.41
N CYS A 168 0.57 -8.73 -17.56
CA CYS A 168 0.32 -8.62 -16.13
C CYS A 168 1.17 -7.53 -15.49
N ALA A 169 2.47 -7.44 -15.85
CA ALA A 169 3.33 -6.36 -15.35
C ALA A 169 2.79 -4.98 -15.76
N ALA A 170 2.39 -4.81 -17.04
CA ALA A 170 1.74 -3.60 -17.52
C ALA A 170 0.45 -3.28 -16.76
N ALA A 171 -0.36 -4.28 -16.45
CA ALA A 171 -1.59 -4.08 -15.69
C ALA A 171 -1.38 -3.59 -14.25
N TYR A 172 -0.19 -3.75 -13.69
CA TYR A 172 0.15 -3.28 -12.34
C TYR A 172 1.02 -2.02 -12.32
N THR A 173 1.31 -1.39 -13.46
CA THR A 173 2.13 -0.16 -13.50
C THR A 173 1.47 1.00 -12.77
N GLY A 174 0.13 1.05 -12.68
CA GLY A 174 -0.56 2.06 -11.88
C GLY A 174 -0.24 1.98 -10.38
N LEU A 175 0.13 0.81 -9.86
CA LEU A 175 0.60 0.66 -8.49
C LEU A 175 2.02 1.19 -8.27
N MET A 176 2.74 1.57 -9.33
CA MET A 176 4.03 2.24 -9.21
C MET A 176 3.89 3.76 -9.02
N CYS A 177 2.82 4.36 -9.53
CA CYS A 177 2.65 5.82 -9.59
C CYS A 177 1.44 6.35 -8.80
N TRP A 178 0.57 5.49 -8.26
CA TRP A 178 -0.68 5.90 -7.59
C TRP A 178 -0.50 6.90 -6.44
N HIS A 179 0.67 6.91 -5.78
CA HIS A 179 0.96 7.89 -4.72
C HIS A 179 0.97 9.34 -5.23
N GLY A 180 1.26 9.56 -6.52
CA GLY A 180 1.11 10.86 -7.20
C GLY A 180 -0.31 11.15 -7.67
N GLY A 181 -1.28 10.28 -7.35
CA GLY A 181 -2.69 10.42 -7.71
C GLY A 181 -3.56 10.93 -6.56
N LEU A 182 -4.86 11.09 -6.86
CA LEU A 182 -5.89 11.59 -5.93
C LEU A 182 -6.08 10.73 -4.68
N SER A 183 -5.67 9.47 -4.74
CA SER A 183 -5.75 8.51 -3.62
C SER A 183 -4.46 8.37 -2.82
N GLY A 184 -3.44 9.20 -3.10
CA GLY A 184 -2.17 9.18 -2.39
C GLY A 184 -2.32 9.52 -0.91
N THR A 185 -2.09 8.56 -0.02
CA THR A 185 -2.31 8.73 1.42
C THR A 185 -1.38 9.77 2.04
N ALA A 186 -0.10 9.78 1.64
CA ALA A 186 0.88 10.76 2.13
C ALA A 186 0.52 12.21 1.78
N PRO A 187 0.29 12.58 0.50
CA PRO A 187 -0.09 13.95 0.15
C PRO A 187 -1.43 14.36 0.78
N LEU A 188 -2.41 13.45 0.89
CA LEU A 188 -3.67 13.76 1.57
C LEU A 188 -3.47 14.06 3.06
N LYS A 189 -2.68 13.25 3.79
CA LYS A 189 -2.35 13.52 5.19
C LYS A 189 -1.57 14.83 5.38
N ALA A 190 -0.74 15.20 4.40
CA ALA A 190 0.06 16.42 4.47
C ALA A 190 -0.78 17.71 4.46
N THR A 191 -2.03 17.65 3.98
CA THR A 191 -2.93 18.82 3.92
C THR A 191 -3.48 19.26 5.28
N ASN A 192 -3.38 18.42 6.31
CA ASN A 192 -4.00 18.65 7.62
C ASN A 192 -2.98 18.57 8.75
N ALA A 193 -2.93 19.60 9.60
CA ALA A 193 -1.98 19.68 10.72
C ALA A 193 -2.15 18.52 11.71
N LYS A 194 -3.38 18.04 11.92
CA LYS A 194 -3.66 16.89 12.79
C LYS A 194 -3.00 15.62 12.24
N ASP A 195 -3.18 15.35 10.95
CA ASP A 195 -2.68 14.14 10.31
C ASP A 195 -1.15 14.19 10.14
N MET A 196 -0.58 15.38 9.93
CA MET A 196 0.86 15.61 10.00
C MET A 196 1.43 15.33 11.40
N GLY A 197 0.76 15.79 12.45
CA GLY A 197 1.15 15.49 13.84
C GLY A 197 1.11 14.00 14.17
N GLU A 198 0.17 13.25 13.59
CA GLU A 198 0.11 11.80 13.73
C GLU A 198 1.31 11.09 13.08
N VAL A 199 1.77 11.59 11.92
CA VAL A 199 2.84 10.94 11.13
C VAL A 199 4.23 11.36 11.58
N LEU A 200 4.45 12.65 11.85
CA LEU A 200 5.77 13.23 12.10
C LEU A 200 6.02 13.53 13.59
N GLY A 201 4.98 13.51 14.42
CA GLY A 201 5.03 14.02 15.79
C GLY A 201 4.80 15.53 15.86
N ALA A 202 4.45 16.03 17.04
CA ALA A 202 3.98 17.40 17.23
C ALA A 202 5.05 18.46 16.87
N GLU A 203 6.30 18.27 17.31
CA GLU A 203 7.38 19.24 17.07
C GLU A 203 7.72 19.35 15.58
N LEU A 204 7.92 18.21 14.90
CA LEU A 204 8.28 18.21 13.49
C LEU A 204 7.11 18.66 12.60
N ALA A 205 5.87 18.29 12.94
CA ALA A 205 4.70 18.77 12.23
C ALA A 205 4.52 20.29 12.35
N ALA A 206 4.81 20.88 13.52
CA ALA A 206 4.77 22.32 13.72
C ALA A 206 5.88 23.05 12.93
N ALA A 207 7.07 22.44 12.81
CA ALA A 207 8.17 23.00 12.04
C ALA A 207 7.95 22.93 10.52
N VAL A 208 7.36 21.84 10.02
CA VAL A 208 7.11 21.63 8.58
C VAL A 208 5.85 22.36 8.11
N GLY A 209 4.79 22.37 8.92
CA GLY A 209 3.48 22.88 8.53
C GLY A 209 2.74 21.96 7.55
N THR A 210 1.56 22.38 7.10
CA THR A 210 0.75 21.64 6.12
C THR A 210 1.21 21.93 4.69
N ILE A 211 1.17 20.91 3.83
CA ILE A 211 1.45 21.03 2.40
C ILE A 211 0.14 20.94 1.64
N SER A 212 -0.15 21.95 0.79
CA SER A 212 -1.38 21.98 0.01
C SER A 212 -1.37 20.94 -1.11
N LEU A 213 -2.54 20.67 -1.72
CA LEU A 213 -2.59 19.83 -2.91
C LEU A 213 -1.93 20.49 -4.12
N ASP A 214 -1.93 21.82 -4.20
CA ASP A 214 -1.28 22.58 -5.27
C ASP A 214 0.25 22.43 -5.22
N ASP A 215 0.81 22.34 -4.02
CA ASP A 215 2.25 22.12 -3.80
C ASP A 215 2.65 20.64 -3.84
N SER A 216 1.69 19.71 -3.87
CA SER A 216 1.93 18.27 -3.88
C SER A 216 1.39 17.61 -5.15
N LEU A 217 0.13 17.16 -5.14
CA LEU A 217 -0.49 16.42 -6.24
C LEU A 217 -0.61 17.23 -7.54
N PHE A 218 -0.94 18.52 -7.44
CA PHE A 218 -1.09 19.40 -8.59
C PHE A 218 0.17 20.23 -8.87
N SER A 219 1.28 19.92 -8.18
CA SER A 219 2.55 20.56 -8.47
C SER A 219 3.00 20.24 -9.90
N PRO A 220 3.69 21.18 -10.59
CA PRO A 220 4.19 20.93 -11.94
C PRO A 220 5.06 19.67 -12.04
N LEU A 221 5.88 19.40 -11.03
CA LEU A 221 6.70 18.19 -10.97
C LEU A 221 5.84 16.93 -10.98
N ASN A 222 4.84 16.85 -10.10
CA ASN A 222 3.99 15.67 -10.00
C ASN A 222 3.14 15.48 -11.25
N LEU A 223 2.63 16.56 -11.84
CA LEU A 223 1.87 16.50 -13.09
C LEU A 223 2.72 16.04 -14.27
N VAL A 224 3.97 16.51 -14.38
CA VAL A 224 4.91 16.07 -15.42
C VAL A 224 5.28 14.59 -15.24
N VAL A 225 5.57 14.16 -14.01
CA VAL A 225 5.93 12.76 -13.74
C VAL A 225 4.71 11.85 -13.94
N SER A 226 3.57 12.18 -13.35
CA SER A 226 2.35 11.36 -13.42
C SER A 226 1.72 11.36 -14.81
N GLY A 227 1.80 12.47 -15.55
CA GLY A 227 1.29 12.58 -16.92
C GLY A 227 2.28 12.11 -18.00
N GLY A 228 3.57 12.04 -17.68
CA GLY A 228 4.63 11.56 -18.58
C GLY A 228 4.89 10.05 -18.50
N LEU A 229 4.37 9.37 -17.47
CA LEU A 229 4.38 7.91 -17.30
C LEU A 229 3.25 7.24 -18.09
#